data_AF-I0ESE0-F1
#
_entry.id   AF-I0ESE0-F1
#
_cell.length_a   1.000
_cell.length_b   1.000
_cell.length_c   1.000
_cell.angle_alpha   90.00
_cell.angle_beta   90.00
_cell.angle_gamma   90.00
#
_symmetry.space_group_name_H-M   'P 1'
#
loop_
_entity.id
_entity.type
_entity.pdbx_description
1 polymer ?
#
loop_
_entity_poly.entity_id
_entity_poly.type
_entity_poly.pdbx_seq_one_letter_code
_entity_poly.pdbx_strand_id
1 'polypeptide(L)' 'MLKGYLKNIKDISPTTNEYTHRPFLYNLLNTLKNKFNKDLKIEHEPSRDKQGGQPDFRISYQGLNIGYVENLLRFLMNF' A
#
# COMPACT_ATOMS: atom_id res chain seq x y z
N MET A 1 -13.20 -7.56 3.28
CA MET A 1 -11.96 -7.07 2.63
C MET A 1 -12.02 -5.56 2.41
N LEU A 2 -12.67 -5.06 1.36
CA LEU A 2 -12.74 -3.60 1.08
C LEU A 2 -13.41 -2.79 2.21
N LYS A 3 -14.58 -3.22 2.71
CA LYS A 3 -15.26 -2.55 3.83
C LYS A 3 -14.41 -2.46 5.11
N GLY A 4 -13.56 -3.45 5.36
CA GLY A 4 -12.65 -3.46 6.51
C GLY A 4 -11.49 -2.47 6.33
N TYR A 5 -10.90 -2.45 5.13
CA TYR A 5 -9.91 -1.45 4.75
C TYR A 5 -10.47 -0.02 4.90
N LEU A 6 -11.63 0.26 4.29
CA LEU A 6 -12.28 1.57 4.35
C LEU A 6 -12.57 2.02 5.80
N LYS A 7 -12.93 1.10 6.69
CA LYS A 7 -13.13 1.40 8.11
C LYS A 7 -11.83 1.79 8.83
N ASN A 8 -10.69 1.22 8.43
CA ASN A 8 -9.38 1.50 9.04
C ASN A 8 -8.72 2.79 8.52
N ILE A 9 -9.20 3.33 7.38
CA ILE A 9 -8.72 4.59 6.80
C ILE A 9 -9.73 5.74 6.96
N LYS A 10 -10.83 5.53 7.70
CA LYS A 10 -11.90 6.52 7.81
C LYS A 10 -11.50 7.80 8.55
N ASP A 11 -10.54 7.71 9.47
CA ASP A 11 -10.09 8.81 10.34
C ASP A 11 -8.68 9.30 9.95
N ILE A 12 -8.39 9.33 8.64
CA ILE A 12 -7.12 9.90 8.14
C ILE A 12 -7.08 11.39 8.53
N SER A 13 -6.16 11.74 9.43
CA SER A 13 -5.83 13.14 9.76
C SER A 13 -4.62 13.61 8.93
N PRO A 14 -4.56 14.92 8.59
CA PRO A 14 -3.37 15.57 8.03
C PRO A 14 -2.06 15.34 8.79
N THR A 15 -2.17 15.06 10.09
CA THR A 15 -1.03 14.83 10.99
C THR A 15 -0.67 13.35 11.12
N THR A 16 -1.46 12.46 10.52
CA THR A 16 -1.22 11.01 10.61
C THR A 16 -0.06 10.65 9.71
N ASN A 17 0.95 10.01 10.30
CA ASN A 17 2.12 9.58 9.57
C ASN A 17 1.73 8.59 8.46
N GLU A 18 2.26 8.75 7.25
CA GLU A 18 1.97 7.91 6.07
C GLU A 18 2.18 6.41 6.39
N TYR A 19 3.13 6.11 7.27
CA TYR A 19 3.47 4.76 7.74
C TYR A 19 2.36 4.07 8.54
N THR A 20 1.51 4.83 9.26
CA THR A 20 0.47 4.26 10.15
C THR A 20 -0.55 3.44 9.37
N HIS A 21 -0.78 3.78 8.10
CA HIS A 21 -1.80 3.13 7.28
C HIS A 21 -1.24 2.02 6.36
N ARG A 22 0.09 1.89 6.24
CA ARG A 22 0.74 0.83 5.44
C ARG A 22 0.28 -0.58 5.81
N PRO A 23 0.14 -0.97 7.09
CA PRO A 23 -0.30 -2.33 7.45
C PRO A 23 -1.72 -2.65 6.95
N PHE A 24 -2.62 -1.66 6.94
CA PHE A 24 -3.99 -1.85 6.46
C PHE A 24 -4.05 -2.06 4.96
N LEU A 25 -3.23 -1.32 4.21
CA LEU A 25 -3.10 -1.48 2.76
C LEU A 25 -2.47 -2.83 2.40
N TYR A 26 -1.41 -3.23 3.11
CA TYR A 26 -0.82 -4.57 2.94
C TYR A 26 -1.85 -5.68 3.17
N ASN A 27 -2.63 -5.61 4.24
CA ASN A 27 -3.66 -6.60 4.54
C ASN A 27 -4.73 -6.70 3.45
N LEU A 28 -5.13 -5.56 2.87
CA LEU A 28 -6.03 -5.53 1.71
C LEU A 28 -5.40 -6.24 0.50
N LEU A 29 -4.17 -5.88 0.14
CA LEU A 29 -3.44 -6.45 -0.99
C LEU A 29 -3.21 -7.96 -0.82
N ASN A 30 -2.84 -8.40 0.39
CA ASN A 30 -2.64 -9.80 0.70
C ASN A 30 -3.95 -10.60 0.62
N THR A 31 -5.06 -10.03 1.09
CA THR A 31 -6.38 -10.67 0.95
C THR A 31 -6.82 -10.74 -0.52
N LEU A 32 -6.52 -9.72 -1.32
CA LEU A 32 -6.78 -9.71 -2.77
C LEU A 32 -5.97 -10.81 -3.47
N LYS A 33 -4.67 -10.91 -3.17
CA LYS A 33 -3.80 -11.99 -3.66
C LYS A 33 -4.42 -13.36 -3.39
N ASN A 34 -4.79 -13.62 -2.14
CA ASN A 34 -5.39 -14.90 -1.75
C ASN A 34 -6.73 -15.15 -2.44
N LYS A 35 -7.57 -14.12 -2.61
CA LYS A 35 -8.87 -14.26 -3.27
C LYS A 35 -8.74 -14.63 -4.75
N PHE A 36 -7.75 -14.09 -5.45
CA PHE A 36 -7.55 -14.37 -6.87
C PHE A 36 -6.67 -15.60 -7.12
N ASN A 37 -6.15 -16.27 -6.08
CA ASN A 37 -5.22 -17.40 -6.17
C ASN A 37 -4.06 -17.12 -7.14
N LYS A 38 -3.52 -15.90 -7.12
CA LYS A 38 -2.40 -15.50 -7.97
C LYS A 38 -1.11 -15.52 -7.17
N ASP A 39 -0.02 -15.95 -7.81
CA ASP A 39 1.35 -15.88 -7.29
C ASP A 39 1.91 -14.45 -7.30
N LEU A 40 1.14 -13.50 -6.73
CA LEU A 40 1.58 -12.13 -6.56
C LEU A 40 2.59 -12.07 -5.41
N LYS A 41 3.70 -11.37 -5.63
CA LYS A 41 4.64 -10.99 -4.58
C LYS A 41 4.38 -9.53 -4.22
N ILE A 42 4.16 -9.26 -2.94
CA ILE A 42 3.97 -7.91 -2.40
C ILE A 42 5.18 -7.64 -1.53
N GLU A 43 6.05 -6.74 -1.97
CA GLU A 43 7.28 -6.39 -1.28
C GLU A 43 7.15 -5.00 -0.68
N HIS A 44 7.45 -4.87 0.61
CA HIS A 44 7.71 -3.58 1.23
C HIS A 44 9.10 -3.14 0.79
N GLU A 45 9.23 -1.98 0.14
CA GLU A 45 10.56 -1.46 -0.14
C GLU A 45 11.21 -0.95 1.17
N PRO A 46 12.53 -1.19 1.36
CA PRO A 46 13.25 -0.79 2.55
C PRO A 46 13.25 0.73 2.76
N SER A 47 13.61 1.15 3.98
CA SER A 47 13.70 2.56 4.37
C SER A 47 14.56 3.39 3.40
N ARG A 48 14.09 4.62 3.15
CA ARG A 48 14.62 5.58 2.17
C ARG A 48 16.08 5.96 2.46
N ASP A 49 17.04 5.15 2.02
CA ASP A 49 18.47 5.48 2.07
C ASP A 49 18.94 6.31 0.86
N LYS A 50 18.09 6.51 -0.15
CA LYS A 50 18.42 7.24 -1.39
C LYS A 50 17.40 8.36 -1.66
N GLN A 51 17.89 9.48 -2.21
CA GLN A 51 17.18 10.75 -2.45
C GLN A 51 16.01 10.70 -3.47
N GLY A 52 15.36 9.56 -3.67
CA GLY A 52 14.18 9.41 -4.52
C GLY A 52 13.03 8.84 -3.70
N GLY A 53 11.84 9.43 -3.81
CA GLY A 53 10.63 8.92 -3.14
C GLY A 53 10.33 7.51 -3.62
N GLN A 54 10.66 6.51 -2.79
CA GLN A 54 10.35 5.11 -3.07
C GLN A 54 8.91 4.78 -2.68
N PRO A 55 8.24 3.93 -3.48
CA PRO A 55 6.87 3.54 -3.22
C PRO A 55 6.69 2.62 -2.03
N ASP A 56 5.53 2.70 -1.40
CA ASP A 56 5.22 1.88 -0.22
C ASP A 56 5.24 0.38 -0.50
N PHE A 57 4.78 -0.03 -1.70
CA PHE A 57 4.70 -1.43 -2.11
C PHE A 57 5.07 -1.62 -3.58
N ARG A 58 5.86 -2.65 -3.85
CA ARG A 58 6.08 -3.19 -5.19
C ARG A 58 5.30 -4.49 -5.37
N ILE A 59 4.58 -4.59 -6.48
CA ILE A 59 3.79 -5.77 -6.84
C ILE A 59 4.46 -6.47 -8.01
N SER A 60 4.80 -7.73 -7.81
CA SER A 60 5.37 -8.58 -8.86
C SER A 60 4.51 -9.81 -9.11
N TYR A 61 4.51 -10.32 -10.34
CA TYR A 61 3.83 -11.55 -10.75
C TYR A 61 4.79 -12.36 -11.61
N GLN A 62 5.00 -13.63 -11.27
CA GLN A 62 5.91 -14.53 -12.01
C GLN A 62 7.32 -13.93 -12.25
N GLY A 63 7.84 -13.18 -11.26
CA GLY A 63 9.14 -12.52 -11.35
C GLY A 63 9.15 -11.19 -12.12
N LEU A 64 8.04 -10.80 -12.75
CA LEU A 64 7.89 -9.51 -13.43
C LEU A 64 7.29 -8.48 -12.50
N ASN A 65 7.85 -7.27 -12.47
CA ASN A 65 7.22 -6.14 -11.81
C ASN A 65 6.00 -5.69 -12.61
N ILE A 66 4.82 -5.71 -12.00
CA ILE A 66 3.56 -5.32 -12.66
C ILE A 66 3.01 -3.98 -12.16
N GLY A 67 3.63 -3.37 -11.14
CA GLY A 67 3.24 -2.05 -10.68
C GLY A 67 3.68 -1.74 -9.25
N TYR A 68 3.45 -0.48 -8.89
CA TYR A 68 3.73 0.06 -7.58
C TYR A 68 2.42 0.58 -6.96
N VAL A 69 2.28 0.43 -5.65
CA VAL A 69 1.13 0.93 -4.90
C VAL A 69 1.63 1.87 -3.81
N GLU A 70 1.08 3.09 -3.83
CA GLU A 70 1.41 4.16 -2.91
C GLU A 70 0.25 4.43 -1.98
N ASN A 71 0.53 4.66 -0.71
CA ASN A 71 -0.43 5.18 0.23
C ASN A 71 -0.39 6.71 0.19
N LEU A 72 -1.11 7.29 -0.77
CA LEU A 72 -1.16 8.74 -0.95
C LEU A 72 -2.11 9.39 0.06
N LEU A 73 -1.74 9.44 1.35
CA LEU A 73 -2.45 10.29 2.31
C LEU A 73 -2.35 11.77 1.92
N ARG A 74 -1.24 12.17 1.28
CA ARG A 74 -0.94 13.56 0.93
C ARG A 74 -1.81 14.14 -0.19
N PHE A 75 -2.44 13.31 -1.04
CA PHE A 75 -3.25 13.79 -2.17
C PHE A 75 -4.73 14.04 -1.83
N LEU A 76 -5.26 13.43 -0.78
CA LEU A 76 -6.66 13.60 -0.38
C LEU A 76 -6.96 14.98 0.26
N MET A 77 -5.93 15.80 0.50
CA MET A 77 -6.04 17.11 1.13
C MET A 77 -6.11 18.30 0.16
N ASN A 78 -6.15 18.06 -1.16
CA ASN A 78 -6.16 19.11 -2.19
C ASN A 78 -7.45 19.14 -3.04
N PHE A 79 -8.60 18.74 -2.48
CA PHE A 79 -9.91 18.93 -3.10
C PHE A 79 -10.90 19.55 -2.12
#